data_AF-A0A8C3JVH3-F1
#
_entry.id   AF-A0A8C3JVH3-F1
#
_cell.length_a   1.000
_cell.length_b   1.000
_cell.length_c   1.000
_cell.angle_alpha   90.00
_cell.angle_beta   90.00
_cell.angle_gamma   90.00
#
_symmetry.space_group_name_H-M   'P 1'
#
loop_
_entity.id
_entity.type
_entity.pdbx_description
1 polymer ?
#
loop_
_entity_poly.entity_id
_entity_poly.type
_entity_poly.pdbx_seq_one_letter_code
_entity_poly.pdbx_strand_id
1 'polypeptide(L)'
;MLESGSKAVKEGVLEKRSDGLLQLWKKKRCILTEEGLLLIPPKQQPPPPQQQQQQPPLPAEPAAKIKELHFSNMKTVDCVERKGKYVYFTVVMAEGKEIDFRCAQEQGWNAAITLQMVQYKNRQAILAVRSTPPLRPPRPAPLPPPGRPNPAPATASRPGPRPRPRGCPRGWLRLPAGKNPLRAGFGSPAALCAVLSNCR
;
A
#
# COMPACT_ATOMS: atom_id res chain seq x y z
N MET A 1 -19.22 -7.88 23.45
CA MET A 1 -18.08 -8.75 23.08
C MET A 1 -17.55 -8.28 21.73
N LEU A 2 -16.43 -7.56 21.70
CA LEU A 2 -15.59 -7.45 20.50
C LEU A 2 -14.26 -8.12 20.85
N GLU A 3 -14.31 -9.44 20.98
CA GLU A 3 -13.11 -10.26 20.95
C GLU A 3 -12.75 -10.46 19.47
N SER A 4 -12.05 -9.49 18.91
CA SER A 4 -11.29 -9.69 17.68
C SER A 4 -9.85 -9.76 18.10
N GLY A 5 -9.32 -10.98 18.23
CA GLY A 5 -7.99 -11.33 18.71
C GLY A 5 -6.83 -10.87 17.81
N SER A 6 -6.92 -9.66 17.25
CA SER A 6 -5.84 -9.00 16.54
C SER A 6 -5.05 -8.19 17.55
N LYS A 7 -3.89 -8.71 17.96
CA LYS A 7 -2.99 -8.04 18.90
C LYS A 7 -2.67 -6.62 18.39
N ALA A 8 -2.94 -5.62 19.24
CA ALA A 8 -2.57 -4.25 18.93
C ALA A 8 -1.04 -4.10 18.94
N VAL A 9 -0.49 -3.60 17.83
CA VAL A 9 0.93 -3.25 17.68
C VAL A 9 1.19 -1.89 18.33
N LYS A 10 0.26 -0.95 18.19
CA LYS A 10 0.35 0.38 18.79
C LYS A 10 -1.05 0.94 19.03
N GLU A 11 -1.26 1.53 20.20
CA GLU A 11 -2.49 2.26 20.51
C GLU A 11 -2.19 3.70 20.89
N GLY A 12 -3.12 4.61 20.61
CA GLY A 12 -3.02 6.00 21.06
C GLY A 12 -3.93 6.94 20.29
N VAL A 13 -3.51 8.18 20.11
CA VAL A 13 -4.32 9.23 19.49
C VAL A 13 -3.64 9.79 18.25
N LEU A 14 -4.40 9.89 17.14
CA LEU A 14 -4.02 10.63 15.94
C LEU A 14 -5.08 11.69 15.67
N GLU A 15 -4.66 12.77 15.02
CA GLU A 15 -5.58 13.77 14.52
C GLU A 15 -5.83 13.53 13.03
N LYS A 16 -7.07 13.22 12.64
CA LYS A 16 -7.49 13.06 11.24
C LYS A 16 -8.04 14.37 10.70
N ARG A 17 -7.63 14.79 9.50
CA ARG A 17 -8.21 15.93 8.81
C ARG A 17 -9.62 15.62 8.34
N SER A 18 -10.54 16.55 8.57
CA SER A 18 -11.91 16.44 8.08
C SER A 18 -11.95 16.78 6.59
N ASP A 19 -12.80 16.07 5.87
CA ASP A 19 -13.08 16.21 4.44
C ASP A 19 -14.14 17.30 4.15
N GLY A 20 -14.64 17.98 5.19
CA GLY A 20 -15.61 19.07 5.08
C GLY A 20 -14.95 20.45 4.89
N LEU A 21 -15.81 21.46 4.68
CA LEU A 21 -15.43 22.85 4.37
C LEU A 21 -14.39 23.46 5.31
N LEU A 22 -14.46 23.13 6.60
CA LEU A 22 -13.58 23.72 7.63
C LEU A 22 -12.21 23.03 7.76
N GLN A 23 -11.96 21.92 7.07
CA GLN A 23 -10.68 21.18 7.08
C GLN A 23 -10.06 20.94 8.48
N LEU A 24 -10.90 20.73 9.50
CA LEU A 24 -10.47 20.65 10.89
C LEU A 24 -9.78 19.31 11.22
N TRP A 25 -8.78 19.39 12.09
CA TRP A 25 -8.11 18.23 12.68
C TRP A 25 -8.89 17.69 13.87
N LYS A 26 -9.34 16.44 13.79
CA LYS A 26 -10.13 15.77 14.84
C LYS A 26 -9.33 14.64 15.47
N LYS A 27 -9.16 14.68 16.80
CA LYS A 27 -8.55 13.58 17.56
C LYS A 27 -9.40 12.32 17.46
N LYS A 28 -8.75 11.20 17.16
CA LYS A 28 -9.33 9.85 17.08
C LYS A 28 -8.47 8.90 17.89
N ARG A 29 -9.11 8.04 18.68
CA ARG A 29 -8.39 6.91 19.29
C ARG A 29 -8.09 5.92 18.18
N CYS A 30 -6.84 5.52 18.05
CA CYS A 30 -6.38 4.68 16.97
C CYS A 30 -5.71 3.43 17.52
N ILE A 31 -5.93 2.31 16.83
CA ILE A 31 -5.30 1.03 17.11
C ILE A 31 -4.67 0.55 15.81
N LEU A 32 -3.35 0.40 15.82
CA LEU A 32 -2.59 -0.25 14.77
C LEU A 32 -2.55 -1.74 15.06
N THR A 33 -3.07 -2.56 14.15
CA THR A 33 -3.04 -4.01 14.21
C THR A 33 -2.12 -4.55 13.11
N GLU A 34 -1.98 -5.87 13.04
CA GLU A 34 -1.21 -6.51 11.98
C GLU A 34 -1.84 -6.37 10.58
N GLU A 35 -3.14 -6.09 10.54
CA GLU A 35 -4.00 -6.08 9.34
C GLU A 35 -4.40 -4.68 8.90
N GLY A 36 -4.42 -3.69 9.81
CA GLY A 36 -4.77 -2.32 9.46
C GLY A 36 -4.69 -1.30 10.60
N LEU A 37 -5.25 -0.12 10.33
CA LEU A 37 -5.40 0.96 11.30
C LEU A 37 -6.88 1.20 11.59
N LEU A 38 -7.29 0.99 12.83
CA LEU A 38 -8.65 1.25 13.30
C LEU A 38 -8.75 2.67 13.85
N LEU A 39 -9.71 3.45 13.36
CA LEU A 39 -10.05 4.77 13.85
C LEU A 39 -11.35 4.69 14.66
N ILE A 40 -11.22 4.78 15.97
CA ILE A 40 -12.32 4.72 16.92
C ILE A 40 -12.75 6.15 17.24
N PRO A 41 -14.01 6.52 16.95
CA PRO A 41 -14.53 7.81 17.38
C PRO A 41 -14.60 7.84 18.92
N PRO A 42 -14.45 9.02 19.54
CA PRO A 42 -14.73 9.14 20.96
C PRO A 42 -16.17 8.66 21.20
N LYS A 43 -16.36 7.65 22.06
CA LYS A 43 -17.70 7.25 22.48
C LYS A 43 -18.36 8.50 23.08
N GLN A 44 -19.39 9.03 22.44
CA GLN A 44 -20.33 9.92 23.11
C GLN A 44 -20.92 9.08 24.25
N GLN A 45 -20.60 9.41 25.51
CA GLN A 45 -21.29 8.80 26.65
C GLN A 45 -22.79 9.08 26.47
N PRO A 46 -23.67 8.08 26.63
CA PRO A 46 -25.10 8.37 26.71
C PRO A 46 -25.32 9.35 27.86
N PRO A 47 -26.18 10.37 27.69
CA PRO A 47 -26.49 11.30 28.77
C PRO A 47 -26.95 10.51 30.00
N PRO A 48 -26.61 10.97 31.22
CA PRO A 48 -27.10 10.34 32.44
C PRO A 48 -28.64 10.28 32.39
N PRO A 49 -29.28 9.24 32.97
CA PRO A 49 -30.73 9.15 33.01
C PRO A 49 -31.28 10.34 33.81
N GLN A 50 -31.67 11.40 33.10
CA GLN A 50 -32.44 12.49 33.66
C GLN A 50 -33.87 11.97 33.85
N GLN A 51 -34.30 11.95 35.11
CA GLN A 51 -35.66 11.68 35.50
C GLN A 51 -36.60 12.71 34.83
N GLN A 52 -37.55 12.20 34.06
CA GLN A 52 -38.85 12.80 33.70
C GLN A 52 -38.90 14.31 33.40
N GLN A 53 -38.92 14.68 32.11
CA GLN A 53 -39.97 15.55 31.56
C GLN A 53 -40.01 15.46 30.02
N GLN A 54 -41.24 15.37 29.50
CA GLN A 54 -41.60 15.06 28.12
C GLN A 54 -41.06 16.10 27.13
N GLN A 55 -40.13 15.69 26.26
CA GLN A 55 -39.85 16.37 24.99
C GLN A 55 -39.70 15.34 23.87
N PRO A 56 -40.17 15.62 22.64
CA PRO A 56 -40.06 14.68 21.53
C PRO A 56 -38.58 14.38 21.23
N PRO A 57 -38.20 13.12 20.95
CA PRO A 57 -36.81 12.77 20.73
C PRO A 57 -36.29 13.43 19.44
N LEU A 58 -35.32 14.34 19.60
CA LEU A 58 -34.48 14.83 18.50
C LEU A 58 -33.74 13.65 17.86
N PRO A 59 -33.52 13.66 16.53
CA PRO A 59 -32.97 12.51 15.82
C PRO A 59 -31.59 12.14 16.36
N ALA A 60 -31.46 10.90 16.84
CA ALA A 60 -30.21 10.33 17.32
C ALA A 60 -29.10 10.53 16.28
N GLU A 61 -28.03 11.24 16.66
CA GLU A 61 -26.87 11.38 15.80
C GLU A 61 -26.34 9.98 15.41
N PRO A 62 -25.96 9.76 14.14
CA PRO A 62 -25.55 8.45 13.69
C PRO A 62 -24.32 8.00 14.48
N ALA A 63 -24.49 6.93 15.27
CA ALA A 63 -23.42 6.28 16.01
C ALA A 63 -22.20 6.15 15.11
N ALA A 64 -21.15 6.91 15.43
CA ALA A 64 -19.98 7.02 14.59
C ALA A 64 -19.35 5.62 14.45
N LYS A 65 -19.50 5.02 13.27
CA LYS A 65 -18.98 3.68 12.98
C LYS A 65 -17.45 3.72 13.05
N ILE A 66 -16.86 2.72 13.72
CA ILE A 66 -15.41 2.50 13.70
C ILE A 66 -14.98 2.39 12.24
N LYS A 67 -13.98 3.18 11.83
CA LYS A 67 -13.48 3.20 10.46
C LYS A 67 -12.15 2.45 10.44
N GLU A 68 -12.12 1.31 9.77
CA GLU A 68 -10.90 0.52 9.60
C GLU A 68 -10.24 0.82 8.25
N LEU A 69 -8.94 1.08 8.28
CA LEU A 69 -8.10 1.27 7.10
C LEU A 69 -7.23 0.03 6.93
N HIS A 70 -7.70 -0.91 6.12
CA HIS A 70 -7.05 -2.19 5.90
C HIS A 70 -5.78 -2.04 5.05
N PHE A 71 -4.70 -2.73 5.41
CA PHE A 71 -3.43 -2.65 4.65
C PHE A 71 -3.54 -3.24 3.24
N SER A 72 -4.45 -4.18 3.01
CA SER A 72 -4.77 -4.67 1.66
C SER A 72 -5.19 -3.54 0.72
N ASN A 73 -5.86 -2.53 1.28
CA ASN A 73 -6.43 -1.41 0.53
C ASN A 73 -5.55 -0.16 0.64
N MET A 74 -4.41 -0.22 1.35
CA MET A 74 -3.52 0.92 1.53
C MET A 74 -2.41 0.89 0.47
N LYS A 75 -2.30 1.94 -0.33
CA LYS A 75 -1.25 2.08 -1.36
C LYS A 75 0.05 2.54 -0.71
N THR A 76 0.03 3.72 -0.10
CA THR A 76 1.21 4.40 0.46
C THR A 76 0.86 5.16 1.73
N VAL A 77 1.90 5.48 2.49
CA VAL A 77 1.87 6.42 3.61
C VAL A 77 2.97 7.44 3.34
N ASP A 78 2.58 8.66 3.01
CA ASP A 78 3.48 9.71 2.56
C ASP A 78 3.71 10.72 3.68
N CYS A 79 4.96 10.88 4.11
CA CYS A 79 5.34 11.94 5.05
C CYS A 79 5.42 13.26 4.29
N VAL A 80 4.51 14.19 4.58
CA VAL A 80 4.35 15.43 3.81
C VAL A 80 5.21 16.54 4.41
N GLU A 81 5.10 16.77 5.72
CA GLU A 81 5.77 17.90 6.37
C GLU A 81 6.15 17.55 7.81
N ARG A 82 7.30 18.07 8.25
CA ARG A 82 7.71 18.06 9.66
C ARG A 82 7.86 19.51 10.10
N LYS A 83 6.95 19.98 10.94
CA LYS A 83 6.91 21.37 11.38
C LYS A 83 6.79 21.44 12.89
N GLY A 84 7.83 21.96 13.54
CA GLY A 84 7.94 22.00 14.99
C GLY A 84 7.80 20.59 15.57
N LYS A 85 6.89 20.44 16.54
CA LYS A 85 6.64 19.16 17.21
C LYS A 85 5.72 18.19 16.45
N TYR A 86 5.20 18.58 15.28
CA TYR A 86 4.21 17.80 14.55
C TYR A 86 4.75 17.24 13.24
N VAL A 87 4.35 16.00 12.95
CA VAL A 87 4.53 15.34 11.65
C VAL A 87 3.17 15.22 10.99
N TYR A 88 3.11 15.65 9.73
CA TYR A 88 1.95 15.55 8.86
C TYR A 88 2.19 14.46 7.82
N PHE A 89 1.22 13.58 7.65
CA PHE A 89 1.32 12.48 6.69
C PHE A 89 -0.04 12.13 6.11
N THR A 90 -0.02 11.57 4.90
CA THR A 90 -1.22 11.19 4.15
C THR A 90 -1.21 9.69 3.91
N VAL A 91 -2.34 9.05 4.16
CA VAL A 91 -2.58 7.66 3.81
C VAL A 91 -3.38 7.63 2.51
N VAL A 92 -2.80 7.04 1.47
CA VAL A 92 -3.44 6.89 0.16
C VAL A 92 -4.03 5.49 0.07
N MET A 93 -5.34 5.41 -0.17
CA MET A 93 -6.08 4.17 -0.34
C MET A 93 -6.12 3.72 -1.80
N ALA A 94 -6.39 2.45 -2.04
CA ALA A 94 -6.46 1.84 -3.36
C ALA A 94 -7.52 2.48 -4.25
N GLU A 95 -8.65 2.85 -3.65
CA GLU A 95 -9.76 3.60 -4.25
C GLU A 95 -9.41 5.05 -4.65
N GLY A 96 -8.17 5.51 -4.41
CA GLY A 96 -7.73 6.88 -4.69
C GLY A 96 -8.12 7.87 -3.59
N LYS A 97 -8.74 7.40 -2.51
CA LYS A 97 -9.05 8.21 -1.34
C LYS A 97 -7.79 8.52 -0.56
N GLU A 98 -7.58 9.79 -0.25
CA GLU A 98 -6.51 10.28 0.59
C GLU A 98 -7.04 10.69 1.96
N ILE A 99 -6.31 10.34 3.02
CA ILE A 99 -6.67 10.67 4.39
C ILE A 99 -5.46 11.27 5.09
N ASP A 100 -5.57 12.54 5.46
CA ASP A 100 -4.48 13.22 6.15
C ASP A 100 -4.56 13.06 7.65
N PHE A 101 -3.40 12.83 8.23
CA PHE A 101 -3.19 12.72 9.65
C PHE A 101 -2.08 13.65 10.11
N ARG A 102 -2.18 14.06 11.37
CA ARG A 102 -1.05 14.65 12.09
C ARG A 102 -0.91 14.02 13.46
N CYS A 103 0.33 14.00 13.93
CA CYS A 103 0.67 13.53 15.27
C CYS A 103 1.93 14.23 15.79
N ALA A 104 2.19 14.13 17.09
CA ALA A 104 3.46 14.57 17.64
C ALA A 104 4.60 13.69 17.11
N GLN A 105 5.75 14.29 16.80
CA GLN A 105 6.89 13.59 16.19
C GLN A 105 7.36 12.39 17.02
N GLU A 106 7.42 12.55 18.35
CA GLU A 106 7.83 11.50 19.29
C GLU A 106 6.91 10.28 19.28
N GLN A 107 5.66 10.43 18.83
CA GLN A 107 4.72 9.31 18.76
C GLN A 107 5.04 8.37 17.59
N GLY A 108 5.72 8.84 16.54
CA GLY A 108 6.21 8.03 15.43
C GLY A 108 5.13 7.26 14.65
N TRP A 109 3.89 7.76 14.60
CA TRP A 109 2.77 7.04 13.99
C TRP A 109 2.98 6.73 12.51
N ASN A 110 3.49 7.68 11.73
CA ASN A 110 3.78 7.47 10.31
C ASN A 110 4.76 6.29 10.13
N ALA A 111 5.83 6.23 10.93
CA ALA A 111 6.82 5.16 10.84
C ALA A 111 6.22 3.80 11.24
N ALA A 112 5.44 3.77 12.33
CA ALA A 112 4.78 2.54 12.78
C ALA A 112 3.81 1.99 11.74
N ILE A 113 2.96 2.85 11.16
CA ILE A 113 2.00 2.45 10.12
C ILE A 113 2.74 1.95 8.87
N THR A 114 3.76 2.68 8.42
CA THR A 114 4.56 2.27 7.24
C THR A 114 5.21 0.91 7.46
N LEU A 115 5.86 0.71 8.61
CA LEU A 115 6.53 -0.56 8.90
C LEU A 115 5.52 -1.72 8.93
N GLN A 116 4.38 -1.52 9.58
CA GLN A 116 3.36 -2.55 9.70
C GLN A 116 2.72 -2.88 8.33
N MET A 117 2.46 -1.88 7.49
CA MET A 117 1.98 -2.07 6.13
C MET A 117 2.99 -2.87 5.28
N VAL A 118 4.29 -2.56 5.39
CA VAL A 118 5.35 -3.28 4.66
C VAL A 118 5.41 -4.73 5.12
N GLN A 119 5.37 -4.98 6.43
CA GLN A 119 5.34 -6.34 6.97
C GLN A 119 4.13 -7.13 6.46
N TYR A 120 2.93 -6.52 6.47
CA TYR A 120 1.72 -7.13 5.93
C TYR A 120 1.90 -7.53 4.45
N LYS A 121 2.33 -6.61 3.60
CA LYS A 121 2.54 -6.88 2.16
C LYS A 121 3.59 -7.95 1.92
N ASN A 122 4.66 -7.98 2.72
CA ASN A 122 5.68 -9.02 2.66
C ASN A 122 5.12 -10.40 3.04
N ARG A 123 4.30 -10.51 4.10
CA ARG A 123 3.62 -11.76 4.46
C ARG A 123 2.74 -12.26 3.31
N GLN A 124 1.94 -11.39 2.72
CA GLN A 124 1.07 -11.74 1.58
C GLN A 124 1.88 -12.24 0.36
N ALA A 125 3.00 -11.57 0.04
CA ALA A 125 3.88 -12.00 -1.06
C ALA A 125 4.47 -13.40 -0.84
N ILE A 126 4.93 -13.70 0.38
CA ILE A 126 5.49 -15.02 0.72
C ILE A 126 4.41 -16.12 0.58
N LEU A 127 3.18 -15.86 1.06
CA LEU A 127 2.08 -16.80 0.97
C LEU A 127 1.71 -17.08 -0.50
N ALA A 128 1.64 -16.04 -1.34
CA ALA A 128 1.38 -16.18 -2.77
C ALA A 128 2.46 -17.04 -3.47
N VAL A 129 3.74 -16.78 -3.19
CA VAL A 129 4.86 -17.57 -3.74
C VAL A 129 4.78 -19.03 -3.31
N ARG A 130 4.51 -19.30 -2.03
CA ARG A 130 4.40 -20.69 -1.50
C ARG A 130 3.22 -21.47 -2.07
N SER A 131 2.14 -20.77 -2.43
CA SER A 131 0.95 -21.39 -3.04
C SER A 131 1.13 -21.73 -4.53
N THR A 132 2.22 -21.24 -5.17
CA THR A 132 2.52 -21.55 -6.57
C THR A 132 3.33 -22.85 -6.63
N PRO A 133 2.85 -23.91 -7.29
CA PRO A 133 3.62 -25.13 -7.47
C PRO A 133 4.95 -24.83 -8.18
N PRO A 134 6.05 -25.53 -7.84
CA PRO A 134 7.28 -25.42 -8.60
C PRO A 134 6.97 -25.67 -10.08
N LEU A 135 7.41 -24.77 -10.96
CA LEU A 135 7.39 -25.03 -12.40
C LEU A 135 8.05 -26.38 -12.63
N ARG A 136 7.27 -27.36 -13.13
CA ARG A 136 7.84 -28.64 -13.58
C ARG A 136 8.93 -28.30 -14.59
N PRO A 137 10.13 -28.91 -14.51
CA PRO A 137 11.16 -28.69 -15.51
C PRO A 137 10.56 -28.99 -16.89
N PRO A 138 10.92 -28.20 -17.93
CA PRO A 138 10.44 -28.45 -19.28
C PRO A 138 10.80 -29.90 -19.65
N ARG A 139 9.81 -30.67 -20.11
CA ARG A 139 10.06 -32.00 -20.65
C ARG A 139 11.07 -31.84 -21.79
N PRO A 140 12.14 -32.66 -21.86
CA PRO A 140 13.02 -32.65 -23.02
C PRO A 140 12.17 -32.87 -24.29
N ALA A 141 12.33 -31.99 -25.27
CA ALA A 141 11.63 -32.10 -26.54
C ALA A 141 11.97 -33.46 -27.21
N PRO A 142 11.01 -34.13 -27.86
CA PRO A 142 11.31 -35.31 -28.66
C PRO A 142 12.39 -34.98 -29.69
N LEU A 143 13.44 -35.81 -29.75
CA LEU A 143 14.47 -35.71 -30.78
C LEU A 143 13.80 -35.76 -32.17
N PRO A 144 14.19 -34.91 -33.14
CA PRO A 144 13.69 -35.03 -34.49
C PRO A 144 14.09 -36.39 -35.08
N PRO A 145 13.23 -37.03 -35.88
CA PRO A 145 13.56 -38.31 -36.52
C PRO A 145 14.78 -38.15 -37.45
N PRO A 146 15.63 -39.17 -37.59
CA PRO A 146 16.78 -39.12 -38.50
C PRO A 146 16.32 -38.84 -39.93
N GLY A 147 16.95 -37.84 -40.54
CA GLY A 147 16.53 -37.23 -41.80
C GLY A 147 16.50 -38.21 -42.98
N ARG A 148 15.51 -38.05 -43.85
CA ARG A 148 15.59 -38.53 -45.23
C ARG A 148 16.65 -37.70 -45.99
N PRO A 149 17.38 -38.29 -46.94
CA PRO A 149 18.29 -37.53 -47.79
C PRO A 149 17.49 -36.49 -48.60
N ASN A 150 17.91 -35.23 -48.55
CA ASN A 150 17.35 -34.18 -49.41
C ASN A 150 17.64 -34.49 -50.88
N PRO A 151 16.67 -34.33 -51.81
CA PRO A 151 17.00 -34.14 -53.21
C PRO A 151 17.68 -32.78 -53.43
N ALA A 152 18.49 -32.71 -54.49
CA ALA A 152 19.36 -31.60 -54.86
C ALA A 152 18.70 -30.21 -54.87
N PRO A 153 19.47 -29.13 -54.65
CA PRO A 153 18.92 -27.79 -54.49
C PRO A 153 18.39 -27.25 -55.82
N ALA A 154 17.10 -26.92 -55.87
CA ALA A 154 16.58 -25.98 -56.86
C ALA A 154 17.08 -24.58 -56.49
N THR A 155 17.78 -23.95 -57.43
CA THR A 155 18.24 -22.56 -57.38
C THR A 155 17.04 -21.63 -57.15
N ALA A 156 16.88 -21.14 -55.92
CA ALA A 156 15.94 -20.08 -55.59
C ALA A 156 16.70 -18.83 -55.15
N SER A 157 16.41 -17.75 -55.86
CA SER A 157 17.02 -16.43 -55.85
C SER A 157 17.12 -15.80 -54.45
N ARG A 158 18.23 -15.09 -54.20
CA ARG A 158 18.50 -14.26 -53.00
C ARG A 158 17.30 -13.36 -52.65
N PRO A 159 16.77 -13.41 -51.41
CA PRO A 159 16.14 -12.25 -50.80
C PRO A 159 17.23 -11.31 -50.28
N GLY A 160 17.07 -10.01 -50.53
CA GLY A 160 18.00 -8.96 -50.11
C GLY A 160 18.19 -8.82 -48.59
N PRO A 161 19.13 -7.98 -48.15
CA PRO A 161 19.48 -7.83 -46.74
C PRO A 161 18.29 -7.32 -45.91
N ARG A 162 18.00 -8.04 -44.82
CA ARG A 162 17.04 -7.60 -43.78
C ARG A 162 17.50 -6.29 -43.16
N PRO A 163 16.62 -5.30 -42.93
CA PRO A 163 16.98 -4.12 -42.16
C PRO A 163 17.22 -4.51 -40.70
N ARG A 164 18.30 -3.97 -40.13
CA ARG A 164 18.64 -4.09 -38.71
C ARG A 164 17.47 -3.60 -37.84
N PRO A 165 17.13 -4.28 -36.74
CA PRO A 165 16.23 -3.70 -35.76
C PRO A 165 16.87 -2.40 -35.24
N ARG A 166 16.12 -1.31 -35.40
CA ARG A 166 16.50 0.03 -34.94
C ARG A 166 16.72 -0.02 -33.43
N GLY A 167 17.72 0.73 -33.01
CA GLY A 167 18.38 0.58 -31.72
C GLY A 167 17.45 0.53 -30.51
N CYS A 168 17.88 -0.24 -29.51
CA CYS A 168 17.52 0.01 -28.14
C CYS A 168 17.65 1.51 -27.85
N PRO A 169 16.63 2.18 -27.30
CA PRO A 169 16.82 3.52 -26.77
C PRO A 169 17.84 3.40 -25.64
N ARG A 170 19.06 3.90 -25.88
CA ARG A 170 20.00 4.26 -24.82
C ARG A 170 19.30 5.34 -23.99
N GLY A 171 18.64 4.95 -22.90
CA GLY A 171 17.83 5.88 -22.11
C GLY A 171 17.53 5.46 -20.67
N TRP A 172 18.01 4.31 -20.18
CA TRP A 172 17.77 3.86 -18.79
C TRP A 172 18.95 4.11 -17.84
N LEU A 173 19.88 5.00 -18.19
CA LEU A 173 20.86 5.56 -17.25
C LEU A 173 20.95 7.08 -17.40
N ARG A 174 19.93 7.79 -16.93
CA ARG A 174 20.05 9.11 -16.30
C ARG A 174 18.71 9.47 -15.67
N LEU A 175 18.61 9.24 -14.37
CA LEU A 175 17.63 9.96 -13.55
C LEU A 175 18.04 11.44 -13.57
N PRO A 176 17.17 12.39 -13.96
CA PRO A 176 17.40 13.79 -13.67
C PRO A 176 17.41 13.96 -12.14
N ALA A 177 18.43 14.63 -11.63
CA ALA A 177 18.48 15.05 -10.24
C ALA A 177 17.18 15.83 -9.91
N GLY A 178 16.44 15.38 -8.88
CA GLY A 178 15.30 16.13 -8.35
C GLY A 178 13.90 15.51 -8.46
N LYS A 179 13.73 14.21 -8.69
CA LYS A 179 12.41 13.56 -8.57
C LYS A 179 12.38 12.43 -7.55
N ASN A 180 11.47 12.58 -6.59
CA ASN A 180 11.19 11.64 -5.50
C ASN A 180 10.82 10.25 -6.07
N PRO A 181 11.50 9.16 -5.70
CA PRO A 181 11.26 7.81 -6.23
C PRO A 181 9.94 7.16 -5.77
N LEU A 182 9.12 7.84 -4.96
CA LEU A 182 7.87 7.30 -4.41
C LEU A 182 6.73 7.10 -5.43
N ARG A 183 6.91 7.56 -6.69
CA ARG A 183 5.83 7.52 -7.71
C ARG A 183 5.90 6.34 -8.68
N ALA A 184 6.90 5.47 -8.57
CA ALA A 184 6.95 4.23 -9.32
C ALA A 184 6.22 3.14 -8.53
N GLY A 185 5.11 2.62 -9.08
CA GLY A 185 4.30 1.57 -8.46
C GLY A 185 5.18 0.45 -7.89
N PHE A 186 5.09 0.27 -6.57
CA PHE A 186 5.85 -0.73 -5.84
C PHE A 186 5.32 -2.13 -6.17
N GLY A 187 6.00 -2.78 -7.12
CA GLY A 187 5.82 -4.19 -7.46
C GLY A 187 7.14 -4.95 -7.55
N SER A 188 8.23 -4.45 -6.97
CA SER A 188 9.54 -5.11 -7.03
C SER A 188 10.29 -5.10 -5.69
N PRO A 189 10.89 -6.23 -5.26
CA PRO A 189 11.61 -6.37 -3.99
C PRO A 189 12.78 -5.38 -3.79
N ALA A 190 13.31 -4.80 -4.87
CA ALA A 190 14.43 -3.85 -4.81
C ALA A 190 14.08 -2.52 -4.12
N ALA A 191 12.80 -2.14 -4.10
CA ALA A 191 12.38 -0.86 -3.53
C ALA A 191 12.36 -0.86 -1.99
N LEU A 192 12.36 -2.06 -1.35
CA LEU A 192 12.46 -2.20 0.10
C LEU A 192 13.86 -1.82 0.62
N CYS A 193 14.93 -2.07 -0.14
CA CYS A 193 16.29 -1.66 0.24
C CYS A 193 16.47 -0.14 0.27
N ALA A 194 15.80 0.59 -0.62
CA ALA A 194 15.96 2.04 -0.72
C ALA A 194 15.36 2.80 0.47
N VAL A 195 14.30 2.28 1.10
CA VAL A 195 13.66 2.91 2.26
C VAL A 195 14.50 2.75 3.52
N LEU A 196 15.26 1.66 3.66
CA LEU A 196 16.12 1.41 4.83
C LEU A 196 17.47 2.16 4.76
N SER A 197 17.99 2.43 3.56
CA SER A 197 19.26 3.16 3.42
C SER A 197 19.16 4.69 3.60
N ASN A 198 17.95 5.27 3.59
CA ASN A 198 17.77 6.73 3.69
C ASN A 198 17.42 7.22 5.11
N CYS A 199 17.61 6.36 6.12
CA CYS A 199 17.41 6.66 7.54
C CYS A 199 18.72 6.65 8.36
N ARG A 200 19.85 7.02 7.75
CA ARG A 200 21.09 7.32 8.45
C ARG A 200 21.41 8.80 8.38
#